data_AF-A0A8T9SYG4-F1
#
_entry.id   AF-A0A8T9SYG4-F1
#
_cell.length_a   1.000
_cell.length_b   1.000
_cell.length_c   1.000
_cell.angle_alpha   90.00
_cell.angle_beta   90.00
_cell.angle_gamma   90.00
#
_symmetry.space_group_name_H-M   'P 1'
#
loop_
_entity.id
_entity.type
_entity.pdbx_description
1 polymer ?
#
loop_
_entity_poly.entity_id
_entity_poly.type
_entity_poly.pdbx_seq_one_letter_code
_entity_poly.pdbx_strand_id
1 'polypeptide(L)' 'MKHRIAPAKLAIVQTLDGQKVRIVKTDLVREKVQVKNLATGLPYWTNPDQLQPL' A
#
# COMPACT_ATOMS: atom_id res chain seq x y z
N MET A 1 -28.79 13.82 10.14
CA MET A 1 -27.47 14.02 9.51
C MET A 1 -26.85 12.65 9.29
N LYS A 2 -26.62 12.23 8.04
CA LYS A 2 -26.01 10.92 7.76
C LYS A 2 -24.49 11.09 7.85
N HIS A 3 -23.89 10.70 8.96
CA HIS A 3 -22.43 10.63 9.10
C HIS A 3 -21.92 9.58 8.11
N ARG A 4 -21.41 10.03 6.96
CA ARG A 4 -20.64 9.18 6.06
C ARG A 4 -19.26 9.04 6.66
N ILE A 5 -19.04 7.99 7.46
CA ILE A 5 -17.68 7.54 7.77
C ILE A 5 -17.15 6.98 6.44
N ALA A 6 -16.34 7.77 5.73
CA ALA A 6 -15.56 7.21 4.64
C ALA A 6 -14.74 6.06 5.25
N PRO A 7 -14.71 4.86 4.65
CA PRO A 7 -13.88 3.78 5.17
C PRO A 7 -12.46 4.35 5.22
N ALA A 8 -11.91 4.46 6.43
CA ALA A 8 -10.53 4.86 6.61
C ALA A 8 -9.71 3.89 5.76
N LYS A 9 -9.17 4.37 4.64
CA LYS A 9 -8.20 3.61 3.84
C LYS A 9 -6.98 3.45 4.75
N LEU A 10 -7.01 2.41 5.57
CA LEU A 10 -5.92 1.86 6.37
C LEU A 10 -4.80 1.55 5.39
N ALA A 11 -4.02 2.57 5.11
CA ALA A 11 -2.93 2.45 4.21
C ALA A 11 -1.70 2.27 5.06
N ILE A 12 -1.32 1.01 5.17
CA ILE A 12 -0.14 0.58 5.88
C ILE A 12 1.06 1.17 5.12
N VAL A 13 1.83 2.00 5.82
CA VAL A 13 3.10 2.50 5.33
C VAL A 13 4.15 1.44 5.64
N GLN A 14 4.87 1.00 4.63
CA GLN A 14 5.90 -0.02 4.70
C GLN A 14 7.18 0.47 4.02
N THR A 15 8.22 -0.33 4.10
CA THR A 15 9.51 -0.10 3.45
C THR A 15 9.73 -1.18 2.38
N LEU A 16 10.14 -0.77 1.18
CA LEU A 16 10.61 -1.64 0.10
C LEU A 16 11.98 -1.14 -0.35
N ASP A 17 13.03 -1.96 -0.24
CA ASP A 17 14.40 -1.59 -0.60
C ASP A 17 14.87 -0.25 0.03
N GLY A 18 14.50 -0.02 1.30
CA GLY A 18 14.80 1.23 2.01
C GLY A 18 13.93 2.43 1.64
N GLN A 19 12.97 2.28 0.72
CA GLN A 19 12.05 3.34 0.30
C GLN A 19 10.70 3.20 1.01
N LYS A 20 10.15 4.32 1.48
CA LYS A 20 8.81 4.33 2.06
C LYS A 20 7.76 4.18 0.96
N VAL A 21 6.93 3.16 1.11
CA VAL A 21 5.83 2.84 0.21
C VAL A 21 4.53 2.75 0.99
N ARG A 22 3.40 2.94 0.29
CA ARG A 22 2.06 2.83 0.86
C ARG A 22 1.29 1.77 0.10
N ILE A 23 0.73 0.77 0.79
CA ILE A 23 -0.15 -0.20 0.14
C ILE A 23 -1.44 0.51 -0.28
N VAL A 24 -1.79 0.38 -1.56
CA VAL A 24 -2.96 1.02 -2.17
C VAL A 24 -4.02 0.00 -2.55
N LYS A 25 -3.59 -1.20 -2.97
CA LYS A 25 -4.46 -2.29 -3.38
C LYS A 25 -3.77 -3.63 -3.10
N THR A 26 -4.56 -4.64 -2.76
CA THR A 26 -4.12 -6.02 -2.64
C THR A 26 -4.90 -6.87 -3.63
N ASP A 27 -4.20 -7.70 -4.38
CA ASP A 27 -4.76 -8.74 -5.24
C ASP A 27 -4.46 -10.09 -4.59
N LEU A 28 -5.49 -10.66 -3.94
CA LEU A 28 -5.39 -11.94 -3.24
C LEU A 28 -5.30 -13.13 -4.20
N VAL A 29 -5.76 -12.99 -5.45
CA VAL A 29 -5.74 -14.10 -6.43
C VAL A 29 -4.33 -14.29 -6.96
N ARG A 30 -3.60 -13.19 -7.16
CA ARG A 30 -2.22 -13.20 -7.66
C ARG A 30 -1.18 -13.08 -6.57
N GLU A 31 -1.62 -12.97 -5.32
CA GLU A 31 -0.76 -12.72 -4.14
C GLU A 31 0.16 -11.51 -4.35
N LYS A 32 -0.36 -10.46 -5.00
CA LYS A 32 0.39 -9.23 -5.27
C LYS A 32 -0.22 -8.04 -4.55
N VAL A 33 0.63 -7.07 -4.24
CA VAL A 33 0.21 -5.80 -3.66
C VAL A 33 0.63 -4.67 -4.59
N GLN A 34 -0.29 -3.74 -4.82
CA GLN A 34 0.03 -2.49 -5.46
C GLN A 34 0.44 -1.51 -4.37
N VAL A 35 1.67 -1.03 -4.48
CA VAL A 35 2.22 -0.02 -3.59
C VAL A 35 2.43 1.27 -4.35
N LYS A 36 2.32 2.40 -3.64
CA LYS A 36 2.69 3.72 -4.14
C LYS A 36 3.97 4.14 -3.43
N ASN A 37 5.02 4.40 -4.20
CA ASN A 37 6.24 4.99 -3.66
C ASN A 37 5.94 6.41 -3.19
N LEU A 38 6.31 6.73 -1.95
CA LEU A 38 6.05 8.04 -1.36
C LEU A 38 7.01 9.13 -1.88
N ALA A 39 8.18 8.74 -2.38
CA ALA A 39 9.14 9.66 -2.99
C ALA A 39 8.74 10.05 -4.42
N THR A 40 8.33 9.08 -5.25
CA THR A 40 8.01 9.34 -6.67
C THR A 40 6.52 9.54 -6.94
N GLY A 41 5.64 9.10 -6.02
CA GLY A 41 4.20 9.13 -6.20
C GLY A 41 3.67 8.12 -7.22
N LEU A 42 4.53 7.28 -7.82
CA LEU A 42 4.12 6.31 -8.83
C LEU A 42 3.70 4.99 -8.18
N PRO A 43 2.56 4.41 -8.58
CA PRO A 43 2.15 3.09 -8.15
C PRO A 43 2.78 1.97 -9.01
N TYR A 44 3.12 0.84 -8.40
CA TYR A 44 3.55 -0.38 -9.08
C TYR A 44 3.17 -1.62 -8.27
N TRP A 45 3.22 -2.79 -8.90
CA TRP A 45 2.93 -4.07 -8.26
C TRP A 45 4.22 -4.72 -7.76
N THR A 46 4.18 -5.25 -6.54
CA THR A 46 5.27 -5.97 -5.88
C THR A 46 4.73 -7.15 -5.10
N ASN A 47 5.61 -8.04 -4.66
CA ASN A 47 5.23 -9.16 -3.82
C ASN A 47 5.17 -8.68 -2.36
N PRO A 48 4.17 -9.12 -1.57
CA PRO A 48 4.02 -8.70 -0.18
C PRO A 48 5.23 -9.08 0.68
N ASP A 49 5.93 -10.18 0.37
CA ASP A 49 7.12 -10.64 1.11
C ASP A 49 8.31 -9.68 1.02
N GLN A 50 8.32 -8.78 0.03
CA GLN A 50 9.35 -7.76 -0.11
C GLN A 50 9.09 -6.56 0.80
N LEU A 51 7.86 -6.42 1.32
CA LEU A 51 7.48 -5.30 2.17
C LEU A 51 7.88 -5.57 3.62
N GLN A 52 8.58 -4.59 4.20
CA GLN A 52 8.96 -4.60 5.60
C GLN A 52 8.13 -3.57 6.37
N PRO A 53 7.62 -3.89 7.57
CA PRO A 53 7.05 -2.87 8.44
C PRO A 53 8.09 -1.78 8.75
N LEU A 54 7.61 -0.55 8.98
CA LEU A 54 8.43 0.59 9.41
C LEU A 54 8.86 0.46 10.88
#